data_AF-A0AAW2X851-F1
#
_entry.id   AF-A0AAW2X851-F1
#
_cell.length_a   1.000
_cell.length_b   1.000
_cell.length_c   1.000
_cell.angle_alpha   90.00
_cell.angle_beta   90.00
_cell.angle_gamma   90.00
#
_symmetry.space_group_name_H-M   'P 1'
#
loop_
_entity.id
_entity.type
_entity.pdbx_description
1 polymer ?
#
loop_
_entity_poly.entity_id
_entity_poly.type
_entity_poly.pdbx_seq_one_letter_code
_entity_poly.pdbx_strand_id
1 'polypeptide(L)'
;MVELLSSVETRLGSSLQPCTLPPDVQHFGNPTGAASASLQLRPGLPSSQIDLILGGWIHCKLPSGGALNITSLSAYLKPLTDAPHFLLDLIQSSPTSLVLILDLTPRKDLILHPDHLKTYYEDTQLDRHRQRLHKLPEVRPYFSPSLYVRALLSPTAILVTIDVGASETTNIEEIIRDVSGCKGVATILDRVLRLS
;
A
#
# COMPACT_ATOMS: atom_id res chain seq x y z
N MET A 1 7.75 7.90 2.00
CA MET A 1 6.62 7.54 2.90
C MET A 1 6.01 8.73 3.61
N VAL A 2 6.80 9.64 4.20
CA VAL A 2 6.27 10.87 4.81
C VAL A 2 5.40 11.65 3.82
N GLU A 3 5.89 11.87 2.59
CA GLU A 3 5.11 12.56 1.54
C GLU A 3 3.79 11.85 1.18
N LEU A 4 3.78 10.52 1.21
CA LEU A 4 2.58 9.73 0.94
C LEU A 4 1.56 9.90 2.08
N LEU A 5 2.01 9.73 3.33
CA LEU A 5 1.17 9.93 4.51
C LEU A 5 0.64 11.37 4.53
N SER A 6 1.49 12.37 4.30
CA SER A 6 1.07 13.77 4.20
C SER A 6 0.08 14.00 3.05
N SER A 7 0.23 13.31 1.91
CA SER A 7 -0.74 13.39 0.80
C SER A 7 -2.09 12.79 1.16
N VAL A 8 -2.09 11.66 1.88
CA VAL A 8 -3.29 11.01 2.39
C VAL A 8 -3.96 11.90 3.44
N GLU A 9 -3.19 12.47 4.37
CA GLU A 9 -3.69 13.40 5.38
C GLU A 9 -4.26 14.68 4.76
N THR A 10 -3.59 15.25 3.76
CA THR A 10 -4.07 16.46 3.08
C THR A 10 -5.41 16.23 2.39
N ARG A 11 -5.60 15.03 1.80
CA ARG A 11 -6.84 14.73 1.07
C ARG A 11 -7.95 14.20 1.95
N LEU A 12 -7.61 13.35 2.92
CA LEU A 12 -8.57 12.57 3.69
C LEU A 12 -8.70 13.02 5.13
N GLY A 13 -7.84 13.92 5.60
CA GLY A 13 -7.80 14.35 6.99
C GLY A 13 -9.14 14.87 7.50
N SER A 14 -9.91 15.57 6.66
CA SER A 14 -11.25 16.07 6.96
C SER A 14 -12.31 14.97 7.05
N SER A 15 -12.04 13.78 6.54
CA SER A 15 -12.92 12.60 6.57
C SER A 15 -12.54 11.59 7.65
N LEU A 16 -11.53 11.89 8.48
CA LEU A 16 -10.94 10.97 9.46
C LEU A 16 -10.94 11.54 10.87
N GLN A 17 -11.23 10.69 11.84
CA GLN A 17 -11.04 10.97 13.25
C GLN A 17 -9.53 10.97 13.61
N PRO A 18 -9.15 11.49 14.79
CA PRO A 18 -7.80 11.32 15.34
C PRO A 18 -7.46 9.84 15.55
N CYS A 19 -6.17 9.55 15.79
CA CYS A 19 -5.72 8.21 16.14
C CYS A 19 -6.36 7.76 17.46
N THR A 20 -6.88 6.53 17.51
CA THR A 20 -7.57 5.99 18.69
C THR A 20 -6.73 4.99 19.49
N LEU A 21 -5.53 4.66 19.02
CA LEU A 21 -4.67 3.68 19.66
C LEU A 21 -4.01 4.26 20.92
N PRO A 22 -3.87 3.47 22.00
CA PRO A 22 -3.09 3.88 23.14
C PRO A 22 -1.58 3.95 22.80
N PRO A 23 -0.77 4.74 23.53
CA PRO A 23 0.62 5.00 23.16
C PRO A 23 1.51 3.74 23.05
N ASP A 24 1.25 2.74 23.89
CA ASP A 24 1.93 1.44 23.92
C ASP A 24 1.59 0.55 22.72
N VAL A 25 0.50 0.84 22.01
CA VAL A 25 0.15 0.19 20.74
C VAL A 25 0.62 1.02 19.55
N GLN A 26 0.72 2.34 19.70
CA GLN A 26 1.27 3.21 18.65
C GLN A 26 2.76 3.00 18.44
N HIS A 27 3.50 2.68 19.51
CA HIS A 27 4.93 2.39 19.47
C HIS A 27 5.23 1.22 20.38
N PHE A 28 5.73 0.13 19.80
CA PHE A 28 6.06 -1.08 20.55
C PHE A 28 7.31 -1.75 20.01
N GLY A 29 7.90 -2.60 20.83
CA GLY A 29 9.10 -3.35 20.48
C GLY A 29 9.27 -4.53 21.40
N ASN A 30 10.10 -5.48 20.99
CA ASN A 30 10.40 -6.60 21.84
C ASN A 30 11.40 -6.20 22.95
N PRO A 31 11.36 -6.86 24.13
CA PRO A 31 12.24 -6.48 25.26
C PRO A 31 13.74 -6.55 24.94
N THR A 32 14.12 -7.39 23.98
CA THR A 32 15.52 -7.57 23.55
C THR A 32 16.03 -6.46 22.62
N GLY A 33 15.15 -5.57 22.13
CA GLY A 33 15.51 -4.53 21.15
C GLY A 33 15.87 -5.05 19.75
N ALA A 34 15.46 -6.28 19.43
CA ALA A 34 15.65 -6.88 18.12
C ALA A 34 14.51 -6.52 17.15
N ALA A 35 13.33 -6.15 17.64
CA ALA A 35 12.22 -5.71 16.81
C ALA A 35 11.56 -4.46 17.41
N SER A 36 11.15 -3.55 16.54
CA SER A 36 10.39 -2.34 16.85
C SER A 36 9.35 -2.09 15.77
N ALA A 37 8.25 -1.44 16.14
CA ALA A 37 7.18 -1.14 15.23
C ALA A 37 6.42 0.10 15.67
N SER A 38 5.69 0.68 14.72
CA SER A 38 4.72 1.71 14.99
C SER A 38 3.46 1.49 14.17
N LEU A 39 2.32 1.87 14.74
CA LEU A 39 1.03 1.66 14.15
C LEU A 39 0.15 2.90 14.39
N GLN A 40 -0.53 3.33 13.34
CA GLN A 40 -1.45 4.45 13.36
C GLN A 40 -2.77 3.98 12.77
N LEU A 41 -3.84 4.11 13.55
CA LEU A 41 -5.19 3.76 13.11
C LEU A 41 -6.08 4.98 13.26
N ARG A 42 -6.65 5.43 12.14
CA ARG A 42 -7.57 6.56 12.10
C ARG A 42 -8.91 6.09 11.56
N PRO A 43 -9.97 6.06 12.40
CA PRO A 43 -11.31 5.76 11.92
C PRO A 43 -11.82 6.84 10.97
N GLY A 44 -12.68 6.48 10.02
CA GLY A 44 -13.45 7.45 9.25
C GLY A 44 -14.52 8.14 10.10
N LEU A 45 -14.89 9.36 9.72
CA LEU A 45 -16.07 10.01 10.30
C LEU A 45 -17.34 9.19 10.04
N PRO A 46 -18.40 9.34 10.86
CA PRO A 46 -19.68 8.66 10.62
C PRO A 46 -20.24 8.89 9.22
N SER A 47 -20.11 10.12 8.69
CA SER A 47 -20.53 10.53 7.35
C SER A 47 -19.58 10.11 6.21
N SER A 48 -18.36 9.67 6.55
CA SER A 48 -17.39 9.20 5.56
C SER A 48 -17.70 7.77 5.13
N GLN A 49 -17.32 7.39 3.92
CA GLN A 49 -17.33 6.00 3.50
C GLN A 49 -16.09 5.22 3.93
N ILE A 50 -15.04 5.92 4.38
CA ILE A 50 -13.88 5.29 4.98
C ILE A 50 -14.32 4.66 6.29
N ASP A 51 -13.95 3.40 6.50
CA ASP A 51 -14.10 2.72 7.78
C ASP A 51 -12.89 3.07 8.66
N LEU A 52 -11.69 2.74 8.17
CA LEU A 52 -10.43 3.11 8.82
C LEU A 52 -9.29 3.23 7.83
N ILE A 53 -8.29 4.03 8.20
CA ILE A 53 -6.96 4.00 7.60
C ILE A 53 -6.00 3.42 8.63
N LEU A 54 -5.23 2.44 8.18
CA LEU A 54 -4.20 1.76 8.96
C LEU A 54 -2.86 2.01 8.29
N GLY A 55 -1.95 2.67 9.00
CA GLY A 55 -0.57 2.87 8.58
C GLY A 55 0.38 2.32 9.64
N GLY A 56 1.57 1.88 9.23
CA GLY A 56 2.56 1.43 10.20
C GLY A 56 3.87 1.03 9.57
N TRP A 57 4.85 0.79 10.43
CA TRP A 57 6.12 0.22 10.03
C TRP A 57 6.59 -0.81 11.05
N ILE A 58 7.38 -1.76 10.57
CA ILE A 58 8.03 -2.80 11.37
C ILE A 58 9.50 -2.82 10.98
N HIS A 59 10.37 -2.80 11.97
CA HIS A 59 11.80 -3.08 11.85
C HIS A 59 12.12 -4.32 12.69
N CYS A 60 12.82 -5.28 12.11
CA CYS A 60 13.25 -6.49 12.80
C CYS A 60 14.65 -6.91 12.36
N LYS A 61 15.55 -7.11 13.33
CA LYS A 61 16.88 -7.69 13.11
C LYS A 61 16.73 -9.19 12.93
N LEU A 62 17.25 -9.70 11.82
CA LEU A 62 17.19 -11.11 11.47
C LEU A 62 18.39 -11.86 12.07
N PRO A 63 18.24 -13.12 12.49
CA PRO A 63 19.35 -13.95 12.98
C PRO A 63 20.50 -14.11 11.98
N SER A 64 20.22 -13.94 10.69
CA SER A 64 21.21 -13.95 9.61
C SER A 64 22.11 -12.71 9.57
N GLY A 65 21.90 -11.72 10.44
CA GLY A 65 22.61 -10.43 10.44
C GLY A 65 21.99 -9.36 9.55
N GLY A 66 20.93 -9.70 8.80
CA GLY A 66 20.14 -8.74 8.02
C GLY A 66 19.05 -8.05 8.84
N ALA A 67 18.22 -7.25 8.16
CA ALA A 67 17.03 -6.64 8.74
C ALA A 67 15.82 -6.81 7.81
N LEU A 68 14.66 -6.96 8.41
CA LEU A 68 13.36 -6.86 7.77
C LEU A 68 12.78 -5.49 8.10
N ASN A 69 12.52 -4.70 7.07
CA ASN A 69 11.78 -3.46 7.16
C ASN A 69 10.47 -3.61 6.37
N ILE A 70 9.35 -3.32 7.02
CA ILE A 70 8.04 -3.26 6.37
C ILE A 70 7.48 -1.88 6.62
N THR A 71 6.91 -1.26 5.60
CA THR A 71 6.05 -0.09 5.76
C THR A 71 4.77 -0.32 4.99
N SER A 72 3.65 -0.11 5.66
CA SER A 72 2.32 -0.44 5.16
C SER A 72 1.38 0.73 5.30
N LEU A 73 0.48 0.87 4.34
CA LEU A 73 -0.65 1.78 4.37
C LEU A 73 -1.86 1.12 3.70
N SER A 74 -2.95 1.00 4.44
CA SER A 74 -4.20 0.43 3.95
C SER A 74 -5.37 1.34 4.30
N ALA A 75 -6.35 1.43 3.40
CA ALA A 75 -7.60 2.11 3.67
C ALA A 75 -8.78 1.15 3.43
N TYR A 76 -9.56 0.92 4.47
CA TYR A 76 -10.76 0.09 4.43
C TYR A 76 -11.99 0.97 4.31
N LEU A 77 -12.97 0.50 3.55
CA LEU A 77 -14.21 1.21 3.27
C LEU A 77 -15.38 0.49 3.93
N LYS A 78 -16.39 1.26 4.31
CA LYS A 78 -17.62 0.77 4.93
C LYS A 78 -18.43 -0.10 3.96
N PRO A 79 -19.32 -0.96 4.49
CA PRO A 79 -20.24 -1.77 3.67
C PRO A 79 -21.23 -0.96 2.82
N LEU A 80 -21.38 0.35 3.05
CA LEU A 80 -22.30 1.21 2.31
C LEU A 80 -21.86 1.49 0.86
N THR A 81 -20.58 1.24 0.54
CA THR A 81 -20.03 1.30 -0.81
C THR A 81 -19.49 -0.08 -1.19
N ASP A 82 -19.42 -0.36 -2.49
CA ASP A 82 -18.75 -1.54 -3.05
C ASP A 82 -17.37 -1.21 -3.63
N ALA A 83 -16.91 0.04 -3.52
CA ALA A 83 -15.61 0.44 -4.07
C ALA A 83 -14.45 -0.34 -3.42
N PRO A 84 -13.38 -0.62 -4.17
CA PRO A 84 -12.21 -1.36 -3.69
C PRO A 84 -11.57 -0.74 -2.43
N HIS A 85 -10.92 -1.57 -1.62
CA HIS A 85 -10.02 -1.06 -0.58
C HIS A 85 -8.69 -0.59 -1.20
N PHE A 86 -7.87 0.10 -0.43
CA PHE A 86 -6.52 0.49 -0.83
C PHE A 86 -5.48 -0.29 -0.02
N LEU A 87 -4.43 -0.77 -0.69
CA LEU A 87 -3.29 -1.44 -0.06
C LEU A 87 -1.97 -0.93 -0.67
N LEU A 88 -1.02 -0.59 0.19
CA LEU A 88 0.38 -0.38 -0.14
C LEU A 88 1.26 -1.05 0.91
N ASP A 89 2.14 -1.94 0.47
CA ASP A 89 3.23 -2.49 1.27
C ASP A 89 4.59 -2.27 0.57
N LEU A 90 5.56 -1.84 1.36
CA LEU A 90 6.97 -1.78 1.03
C LEU A 90 7.71 -2.76 1.95
N ILE A 91 8.30 -3.81 1.40
CA ILE A 91 8.94 -4.87 2.17
C ILE A 91 10.39 -5.01 1.72
N GLN A 92 11.32 -4.72 2.62
CA GLN A 92 12.75 -4.82 2.37
C GLN A 92 13.35 -5.84 3.35
N SER A 93 13.75 -7.00 2.83
CA SER A 93 14.41 -8.08 3.61
C SER A 93 15.91 -8.21 3.30
N SER A 94 16.42 -7.41 2.36
CA SER A 94 17.84 -7.31 2.02
C SER A 94 18.22 -5.88 1.64
N PRO A 95 19.49 -5.49 1.74
CA PRO A 95 19.93 -4.13 1.36
C PRO A 95 19.69 -3.80 -0.11
N THR A 96 19.65 -4.81 -0.97
CA THR A 96 19.66 -4.63 -2.44
C THR A 96 18.31 -4.91 -3.10
N SER A 97 17.26 -5.23 -2.33
CA SER A 97 15.98 -5.62 -2.90
C SER A 97 14.80 -5.11 -2.08
N LEU A 98 13.85 -4.49 -2.78
CA LEU A 98 12.60 -3.98 -2.22
C LEU A 98 11.42 -4.63 -2.94
N VAL A 99 10.48 -5.19 -2.19
CA VAL A 99 9.19 -5.63 -2.71
C VAL A 99 8.19 -4.50 -2.55
N LEU A 100 7.50 -4.15 -3.63
CA LEU A 100 6.36 -3.24 -3.67
C LEU A 100 5.09 -4.04 -3.97
N ILE A 101 4.11 -3.92 -3.09
CA ILE A 101 2.73 -4.36 -3.31
C ILE A 101 1.86 -3.11 -3.29
N LEU A 102 1.19 -2.80 -4.39
CA LEU A 102 0.26 -1.67 -4.48
C LEU A 102 -0.99 -2.12 -5.23
N ASP A 103 -2.15 -1.96 -4.61
CA ASP A 103 -3.40 -2.43 -5.19
C ASP A 103 -4.63 -1.65 -4.72
N LEU A 104 -5.67 -1.73 -5.55
CA LEU A 104 -7.05 -1.49 -5.16
C LEU A 104 -7.74 -2.85 -4.99
N THR A 105 -7.81 -3.38 -3.77
CA THR A 105 -8.26 -4.78 -3.60
C THR A 105 -9.77 -4.91 -3.80
N PRO A 106 -10.24 -5.85 -4.64
CA PRO A 106 -11.66 -6.04 -4.91
C PRO A 106 -12.43 -6.48 -3.67
N ARG A 107 -13.69 -6.02 -3.58
CA ARG A 107 -14.65 -6.42 -2.53
C ARG A 107 -15.81 -7.24 -3.06
N LYS A 108 -15.79 -7.51 -4.37
CA LYS A 108 -16.72 -8.38 -5.08
C LYS A 108 -15.93 -9.41 -5.87
N ASP A 109 -16.54 -10.57 -6.05
CA ASP A 109 -16.02 -11.58 -6.98
C ASP A 109 -16.07 -11.01 -8.40
N LEU A 110 -14.89 -10.84 -9.02
CA LEU A 110 -14.76 -10.18 -10.31
C LEU A 110 -15.24 -11.04 -11.48
N ILE A 111 -15.40 -12.36 -11.29
CA ILE A 111 -15.98 -13.27 -12.28
C ILE A 111 -17.50 -13.15 -12.25
N LEU A 112 -18.09 -13.11 -11.04
CA LEU A 112 -19.53 -12.96 -10.86
C LEU A 112 -20.04 -11.53 -11.13
N HIS A 113 -19.16 -10.53 -11.01
CA HIS A 113 -19.50 -9.11 -11.14
C HIS A 113 -18.62 -8.41 -12.20
N PRO A 114 -18.80 -8.71 -13.50
CA PRO A 114 -18.00 -8.12 -14.58
C PRO A 114 -18.13 -6.59 -14.67
N ASP A 115 -19.28 -6.03 -14.30
CA ASP A 115 -19.46 -4.57 -14.26
C ASP A 115 -18.57 -3.90 -13.20
N HIS A 116 -18.28 -4.60 -12.10
CA HIS A 116 -17.36 -4.12 -11.06
C HIS A 116 -15.91 -4.13 -11.56
N LEU A 117 -15.53 -5.22 -12.25
CA LEU A 117 -14.23 -5.32 -12.94
C LEU A 117 -14.04 -4.15 -13.91
N LYS A 118 -15.04 -3.92 -14.76
CA LYS A 118 -15.03 -2.85 -15.75
C LYS A 118 -14.89 -1.47 -15.11
N THR A 119 -15.77 -1.16 -14.15
CA THR A 119 -15.85 0.17 -13.51
C THR A 119 -14.56 0.56 -12.80
N TYR A 120 -13.99 -0.36 -12.01
CA TYR A 120 -12.89 -0.01 -11.11
C TYR A 120 -11.50 -0.31 -11.67
N TYR A 121 -11.37 -1.20 -12.67
CA TYR A 121 -10.05 -1.66 -13.13
C TYR A 121 -9.81 -1.43 -14.63
N GLU A 122 -10.82 -1.67 -15.48
CA GLU A 122 -10.67 -1.47 -16.93
C GLU A 122 -10.77 0.01 -17.30
N ASP A 123 -11.88 0.65 -16.92
CA ASP A 123 -12.19 2.04 -17.30
C ASP A 123 -11.23 3.04 -16.60
N THR A 124 -10.70 2.65 -15.44
CA THR A 124 -9.71 3.44 -14.71
C THR A 124 -8.31 3.36 -15.30
N GLN A 125 -8.03 2.33 -16.11
CA GLN A 125 -6.73 2.07 -16.75
C GLN A 125 -5.56 1.90 -15.77
N LEU A 126 -5.84 1.35 -14.59
CA LEU A 126 -4.84 1.17 -13.52
C LEU A 126 -3.65 0.29 -13.97
N ASP A 127 -3.91 -0.69 -14.85
CA ASP A 127 -2.87 -1.58 -15.37
C ASP A 127 -1.71 -0.86 -16.07
N ARG A 128 -1.94 0.37 -16.57
CA ARG A 128 -0.88 1.18 -17.20
C ARG A 128 0.26 1.49 -16.23
N HIS A 129 -0.01 1.62 -14.93
CA HIS A 129 1.03 1.87 -13.93
C HIS A 129 1.93 0.64 -13.78
N ARG A 130 1.34 -0.55 -13.68
CA ARG A 130 2.05 -1.83 -13.65
C ARG A 130 2.88 -2.06 -14.91
N GLN A 131 2.28 -1.82 -16.09
CA GLN A 131 2.97 -1.96 -17.38
C GLN A 131 4.15 -1.01 -17.53
N ARG A 132 4.06 0.24 -17.02
CA ARG A 132 5.17 1.20 -17.03
C ARG A 132 6.31 0.72 -16.15
N LEU A 133 6.00 0.20 -14.96
CA LEU A 133 7.00 -0.35 -14.04
C LEU A 133 7.80 -1.50 -14.63
N HIS A 134 7.12 -2.44 -15.28
CA HIS A 134 7.79 -3.61 -15.89
C HIS A 134 8.73 -3.25 -17.05
N LYS A 135 8.74 -2.01 -17.53
CA LYS A 135 9.71 -1.54 -18.53
C LYS A 135 11.04 -1.12 -17.90
N LEU A 136 11.09 -0.92 -16.59
CA LEU A 136 12.31 -0.54 -15.88
C LEU A 136 13.21 -1.77 -15.72
N PRO A 137 14.51 -1.67 -16.04
CA PRO A 137 15.43 -2.81 -15.98
C PRO A 137 15.65 -3.34 -14.56
N GLU A 138 15.45 -2.51 -13.54
CA GLU A 138 15.60 -2.86 -12.12
C GLU A 138 14.37 -3.60 -11.57
N VAL A 139 13.28 -3.69 -12.34
CA VAL A 139 11.97 -4.14 -11.85
C VAL A 139 11.65 -5.53 -12.38
N ARG A 140 11.32 -6.44 -11.47
CA ARG A 140 10.93 -7.83 -11.76
C ARG A 140 9.57 -8.14 -11.14
N PRO A 141 8.76 -9.03 -11.71
CA PRO A 141 7.55 -9.50 -11.04
C PRO A 141 7.86 -10.15 -9.70
N TYR A 142 7.10 -9.79 -8.67
CA TYR A 142 7.14 -10.46 -7.38
C TYR A 142 6.00 -11.48 -7.30
N PHE A 143 6.34 -12.73 -6.98
CA PHE A 143 5.36 -13.80 -6.77
C PHE A 143 5.26 -14.13 -5.30
N SER A 144 4.21 -13.61 -4.64
CA SER A 144 3.98 -13.89 -3.22
C SER A 144 3.94 -15.40 -2.96
N PRO A 145 4.63 -15.95 -1.94
CA PRO A 145 4.54 -17.36 -1.61
C PRO A 145 3.15 -17.78 -1.12
N SER A 146 2.33 -16.83 -0.67
CA SER A 146 0.96 -17.08 -0.23
C SER A 146 -0.02 -17.03 -1.40
N LEU A 147 -0.68 -18.15 -1.71
CA LEU A 147 -1.77 -18.19 -2.69
C LEU A 147 -2.95 -17.30 -2.29
N TYR A 148 -3.22 -17.15 -1.00
CA TYR A 148 -4.26 -16.26 -0.50
C TYR A 148 -3.98 -14.81 -0.90
N VAL A 149 -2.73 -14.34 -0.75
CA VAL A 149 -2.34 -13.00 -1.18
C VAL A 149 -2.54 -12.84 -2.69
N ARG A 150 -2.18 -13.84 -3.49
CA ARG A 150 -2.39 -13.78 -4.95
C ARG A 150 -3.86 -13.70 -5.33
N ALA A 151 -4.74 -14.38 -4.60
CA ALA A 151 -6.18 -14.41 -4.87
C ALA A 151 -6.91 -13.16 -4.37
N LEU A 152 -6.40 -12.49 -3.33
CA LEU A 152 -6.99 -11.29 -2.76
C LEU A 152 -6.80 -10.05 -3.66
N LEU A 153 -5.70 -10.00 -4.40
CA LEU A 153 -5.28 -8.82 -5.16
C LEU A 153 -5.99 -8.72 -6.50
N SER A 154 -6.17 -7.49 -6.99
CA SER A 154 -6.84 -7.22 -8.26
C SER A 154 -6.02 -7.67 -9.47
N PRO A 155 -6.66 -7.84 -10.65
CA PRO A 155 -5.95 -8.08 -11.90
C PRO A 155 -4.96 -6.98 -12.30
N THR A 156 -5.04 -5.80 -11.69
CA THR A 156 -4.18 -4.64 -11.99
C THR A 156 -3.14 -4.37 -10.89
N ALA A 157 -3.08 -5.24 -9.88
CA ALA A 157 -2.19 -5.09 -8.74
C ALA A 157 -0.71 -5.03 -9.18
N ILE A 158 0.03 -4.10 -8.59
CA ILE A 158 1.46 -3.98 -8.78
C ILE A 158 2.15 -4.85 -7.73
N LEU A 159 2.67 -6.00 -8.15
CA LEU A 159 3.52 -6.86 -7.34
C LEU A 159 4.90 -6.95 -8.00
N VAL A 160 5.85 -6.18 -7.50
CA VAL A 160 7.19 -6.14 -8.08
C VAL A 160 8.28 -6.22 -7.03
N THR A 161 9.40 -6.78 -7.44
CA THR A 161 10.69 -6.65 -6.78
C THR A 161 11.51 -5.63 -7.54
N ILE A 162 12.08 -4.68 -6.81
CA ILE A 162 12.94 -3.61 -7.32
C ILE A 162 14.36 -3.90 -6.82
N ASP A 163 15.27 -4.13 -7.76
CA ASP A 163 16.69 -4.28 -7.47
C ASP A 163 17.29 -2.89 -7.22
N VAL A 164 17.76 -2.66 -5.99
CA VAL A 164 18.23 -1.34 -5.54
C VAL A 164 19.66 -1.06 -6.02
N GLY A 165 20.44 -2.11 -6.34
CA GLY A 165 21.85 -1.99 -6.70
C GLY A 165 22.72 -1.40 -5.56
N ALA A 166 24.04 -1.46 -5.72
CA ALA A 166 25.00 -0.80 -4.82
C ALA A 166 25.40 0.61 -5.28
N SER A 167 24.83 1.08 -6.40
CA SER A 167 25.10 2.39 -6.99
C SER A 167 24.10 3.39 -6.43
N GLU A 168 24.61 4.51 -5.91
CA GLU A 168 23.89 5.60 -5.23
C GLU A 168 22.81 6.30 -6.08
N THR A 169 22.55 5.83 -7.31
CA THR A 169 21.67 6.48 -8.29
C THR A 169 20.33 5.78 -8.54
N THR A 170 20.08 4.58 -8.01
CA THR A 170 18.73 3.98 -8.08
C THR A 170 17.86 4.65 -7.02
N ASN A 171 17.30 5.81 -7.36
CA ASN A 171 16.44 6.53 -6.44
C ASN A 171 15.11 5.78 -6.32
N ILE A 172 15.03 4.85 -5.35
CA ILE A 172 13.81 4.12 -4.99
C ILE A 172 12.67 5.10 -4.78
N GLU A 173 12.95 6.27 -4.20
CA GLU A 173 11.96 7.30 -3.95
C GLU A 173 11.49 7.92 -5.26
N GLU A 174 12.31 7.95 -6.31
CA GLU A 174 11.94 8.35 -7.67
C GLU A 174 11.13 7.28 -8.39
N ILE A 175 11.45 5.99 -8.26
CA ILE A 175 10.59 4.90 -8.78
C ILE A 175 9.25 4.92 -8.04
N ILE A 176 9.26 5.01 -6.71
CA ILE A 176 8.07 5.21 -5.90
C ILE A 176 7.41 6.56 -6.25
N ARG A 177 8.11 7.59 -6.73
CA ARG A 177 7.47 8.85 -7.16
C ARG A 177 6.92 8.78 -8.59
N ASP A 178 7.48 7.97 -9.47
CA ASP A 178 6.98 7.81 -10.83
C ASP A 178 5.80 6.84 -10.91
N VAL A 179 5.76 5.88 -9.99
CA VAL A 179 4.67 4.92 -9.78
C VAL A 179 3.61 5.49 -8.85
N SER A 180 4.07 6.08 -7.76
CA SER A 180 3.27 6.43 -6.58
C SER A 180 3.35 7.90 -6.21
N GLY A 181 4.12 8.72 -6.94
CA GLY A 181 4.32 10.13 -6.59
C GLY A 181 2.99 10.80 -6.41
N CYS A 182 2.92 11.67 -5.42
CA CYS A 182 1.74 12.23 -4.72
C CYS A 182 0.51 12.61 -5.56
N LYS A 183 0.57 12.53 -6.89
CA LYS A 183 -0.55 12.46 -7.81
C LYS A 183 -1.06 11.03 -8.04
N GLY A 184 -0.27 10.01 -8.34
CA GLY A 184 -0.70 8.64 -8.66
C GLY A 184 -1.48 7.94 -7.54
N VAL A 185 -0.83 7.60 -6.41
CA VAL A 185 -1.52 6.94 -5.28
C VAL A 185 -2.61 7.82 -4.68
N ALA A 186 -2.38 9.13 -4.61
CA ALA A 186 -3.38 10.04 -4.09
C ALA A 186 -4.55 10.25 -5.07
N THR A 187 -4.35 10.10 -6.39
CA THR A 187 -5.43 10.04 -7.41
C THR A 187 -6.13 8.70 -7.38
N ILE A 188 -5.41 7.61 -7.08
CA ILE A 188 -5.97 6.28 -6.88
C ILE A 188 -6.89 6.30 -5.64
N LEU A 189 -6.42 6.82 -4.49
CA LEU A 189 -7.23 7.04 -3.29
C LEU A 189 -8.38 8.04 -3.53
N ASP A 190 -8.12 9.16 -4.20
CA ASP A 190 -9.16 10.16 -4.54
C ASP A 190 -10.20 9.56 -5.50
N ARG A 191 -9.81 8.69 -6.45
CA ARG A 191 -10.75 7.95 -7.30
C ARG A 191 -11.57 6.94 -6.52
N VAL A 192 -10.97 6.19 -5.61
CA VAL A 192 -11.71 5.28 -4.71
C VAL A 192 -12.80 6.05 -3.97
N LEU A 193 -12.51 7.26 -3.51
CA LEU A 193 -13.45 8.08 -2.74
C LEU A 193 -14.43 8.89 -3.58
N ARG A 194 -14.13 9.16 -4.85
CA ARG A 194 -15.03 9.87 -5.79
C ARG A 194 -15.92 8.95 -6.62
N LEU A 195 -15.53 7.70 -6.81
CA LEU A 195 -16.35 6.68 -7.49
C LEU A 195 -17.41 6.07 -6.56
N SER A 196 -17.50 6.59 -5.34
CA SER A 196 -18.40 6.12 -4.29
C SER A 196 -19.28 7.25 -3.76
#